data_AF-A0A7X9P2Z9-F1
#
_entry.id   AF-A0A7X9P2Z9-F1
#
_cell.length_a   1.000
_cell.length_b   1.000
_cell.length_c   1.000
_cell.angle_alpha   90.00
_cell.angle_beta   90.00
_cell.angle_gamma   90.00
#
_symmetry.space_group_name_H-M   'P 1'
#
loop_
_entity.id
_entity.type
_entity.pdbx_description
1 polymer ?
#
loop_
_entity_poly.entity_id
_entity_poly.type
_entity_poly.pdbx_seq_one_letter_code
_entity_poly.pdbx_strand_id
1 'polypeptide(L)'
;MSIWKALENAVLITPSHQKLSVSENVSLKENELFLLKEDDLAARNYMRDLIKKTSENLYNTEHYEPYIIGLFAVGMAVARCDGRIVEEEKVEIKEFIDFVTNSELPQRYHDKIDAIKNMVFLNFNTAMSFVGQMHVDTWEVVDHLITLTIKADGIIATQEVEFYRKWKAWLASKSYDRAI
;
A
#
# COMPACT_ATOMS: atom_id res chain seq x y z
N MET A 1 -4.08 -0.24 16.12
CA MET A 1 -5.14 0.68 15.64
C MET A 1 -5.09 0.56 14.13
N SER A 2 -6.15 0.05 13.48
CA SER A 2 -5.99 -0.37 12.08
C SER A 2 -5.68 0.82 11.17
N ILE A 3 -4.80 0.62 10.18
CA ILE A 3 -4.42 1.59 9.13
C ILE A 3 -5.67 2.26 8.54
N TRP A 4 -6.74 1.49 8.34
CA TRP A 4 -8.00 1.99 7.80
C TRP A 4 -8.96 2.51 8.87
N LYS A 5 -8.87 2.05 10.12
CA LYS A 5 -9.58 2.64 11.28
C LYS A 5 -9.08 4.04 11.63
N ALA A 6 -7.80 4.34 11.40
CA ALA A 6 -7.28 5.72 11.51
C ALA A 6 -7.85 6.63 10.41
N LEU A 7 -8.10 6.05 9.22
CA LEU A 7 -8.80 6.69 8.10
C LEU A 7 -10.30 6.88 8.36
N GLU A 8 -10.94 5.97 9.09
CA GLU A 8 -12.37 6.02 9.45
C GLU A 8 -12.64 6.99 10.62
N ASN A 9 -11.77 7.00 11.64
CA ASN A 9 -11.92 7.86 12.83
C ASN A 9 -11.53 9.34 12.61
N ALA A 10 -10.77 9.66 11.57
CA ALA A 10 -10.42 11.04 11.21
C ALA A 10 -11.63 11.88 10.70
N VAL A 11 -12.80 11.26 10.57
CA VAL A 11 -14.06 11.95 10.23
C VAL A 11 -14.75 12.56 11.46
N LEU A 12 -14.33 12.24 12.71
CA LEU A 12 -15.13 12.62 13.89
C LEU A 12 -14.44 13.24 15.11
N ILE A 13 -13.15 13.61 15.11
CA ILE A 13 -12.55 14.24 16.32
C ILE A 13 -11.63 15.42 15.99
N THR A 14 -11.97 16.59 16.53
CA THR A 14 -11.21 17.85 16.56
C THR A 14 -10.03 17.78 17.55
N PRO A 15 -8.99 18.63 17.42
CA PRO A 15 -7.66 18.34 17.96
C PRO A 15 -7.51 18.73 19.43
N SER A 16 -6.77 17.93 20.19
CA SER A 16 -6.06 18.42 21.38
C SER A 16 -4.58 18.06 21.28
N HIS A 17 -3.74 19.09 21.45
CA HIS A 17 -2.29 19.03 21.39
C HIS A 17 -1.73 18.14 22.51
N GLN A 18 -0.81 17.23 22.18
CA GLN A 18 0.29 16.94 23.10
C GLN A 18 1.56 16.47 22.39
N LYS A 19 2.66 17.02 22.92
CA LYS A 19 4.07 17.04 22.50
C LYS A 19 4.78 15.81 23.08
N LEU A 20 5.87 15.32 22.45
CA LEU A 20 7.02 14.52 22.97
C LEU A 20 7.46 13.48 21.90
N SER A 21 8.71 13.04 21.71
CA SER A 21 10.08 13.49 22.00
C SER A 21 11.01 12.57 21.18
N VAL A 22 12.11 13.10 20.65
CA VAL A 22 13.04 12.45 19.71
C VAL A 22 14.01 11.49 20.40
N SER A 23 14.31 10.33 19.80
CA SER A 23 15.58 9.61 20.03
C SER A 23 16.14 8.93 18.75
N GLU A 24 17.21 9.54 18.25
CA GLU A 24 18.46 8.99 17.67
C GLU A 24 18.47 8.10 16.39
N ASN A 25 18.72 8.81 15.27
CA ASN A 25 19.82 8.63 14.30
C ASN A 25 19.92 7.34 13.44
N VAL A 26 19.11 7.31 12.37
CA VAL A 26 19.56 6.86 11.05
C VAL A 26 19.49 8.06 10.12
N SER A 27 20.64 8.51 9.58
CA SER A 27 20.75 9.66 8.68
C SER A 27 20.09 9.35 7.33
N LEU A 28 18.78 9.50 7.28
CA LEU A 28 18.05 9.88 6.08
C LEU A 28 18.26 11.39 5.91
N LYS A 29 18.68 11.83 4.71
CA LYS A 29 18.77 13.27 4.42
C LYS A 29 17.39 13.87 4.69
N GLU A 30 17.32 14.86 5.58
CA GLU A 30 16.07 15.53 6.01
C GLU A 30 15.16 15.96 4.84
N ASN A 31 15.75 16.18 3.67
CA ASN A 31 15.05 16.59 2.45
C ASN A 31 14.14 15.52 1.84
N GLU A 32 14.37 14.22 2.07
CA GLU A 32 13.49 13.14 1.55
C GLU A 32 12.36 12.79 2.54
N LEU A 33 12.53 13.14 3.82
CA LEU A 33 11.55 12.90 4.88
C LEU A 33 10.53 14.05 5.01
N PHE A 34 10.87 15.25 4.52
CA PHE A 34 10.05 16.46 4.61
C PHE A 34 8.73 16.38 3.80
N LEU A 35 8.61 15.45 2.84
CA LEU A 35 7.37 15.18 2.10
C LEU A 35 6.36 14.28 2.87
N LEU A 36 6.68 13.90 4.11
CA LEU A 36 5.93 12.93 4.89
C LEU A 36 5.24 13.51 6.14
N LYS A 37 5.24 14.84 6.30
CA LYS A 37 4.68 15.50 7.48
C LYS A 37 3.54 16.45 7.12
N GLU A 38 2.36 15.89 6.92
CA GLU A 38 1.09 16.48 7.34
C GLU A 38 0.03 15.39 7.26
N ASP A 39 -0.96 15.45 8.16
CA ASP A 39 -2.11 14.53 8.16
C ASP A 39 -2.91 14.76 6.88
N ASP A 40 -2.53 14.04 5.83
CA ASP A 40 -2.92 14.41 4.47
C ASP A 40 -4.20 13.67 4.09
N LEU A 41 -5.30 14.06 4.75
CA LEU A 41 -6.65 13.66 4.36
C LEU A 41 -6.88 13.85 2.86
N ALA A 42 -6.26 14.90 2.27
CA ALA A 42 -6.29 15.14 0.84
C ALA A 42 -5.52 14.06 0.06
N ALA A 43 -4.30 13.69 0.45
CA ALA A 43 -3.58 12.57 -0.19
C ALA A 43 -4.32 11.24 -0.05
N ARG A 44 -4.97 11.00 1.09
CA ARG A 44 -5.77 9.79 1.33
C ARG A 44 -7.00 9.75 0.43
N ASN A 45 -7.72 10.87 0.30
CA ASN A 45 -8.87 10.99 -0.59
C ASN A 45 -8.44 10.90 -2.06
N TYR A 46 -7.37 11.59 -2.44
CA TYR A 46 -6.79 11.49 -3.78
C TYR A 46 -6.46 10.05 -4.15
N MET A 47 -5.87 9.31 -3.21
CA MET A 47 -5.52 7.92 -3.43
C MET A 47 -6.73 7.01 -3.53
N ARG A 48 -7.73 7.25 -2.68
CA ARG A 48 -9.01 6.57 -2.76
C ARG A 48 -9.61 6.75 -4.16
N ASP A 49 -9.65 7.99 -4.64
CA ASP A 49 -10.20 8.32 -5.94
C ASP A 49 -9.36 7.74 -7.08
N LEU A 50 -8.03 7.74 -6.96
CA LEU A 50 -7.11 7.16 -7.95
C LEU A 50 -7.30 5.64 -8.06
N ILE A 51 -7.32 4.93 -6.93
CA ILE A 51 -7.55 3.48 -6.91
C ILE A 51 -8.92 3.15 -7.49
N LYS A 52 -9.96 3.89 -7.09
CA LYS A 52 -11.33 3.70 -7.57
C LYS A 52 -11.44 3.95 -9.07
N LYS A 53 -10.97 5.09 -9.55
CA LYS A 53 -11.01 5.45 -10.97
C LYS A 53 -10.21 4.47 -11.83
N THR A 54 -9.05 4.03 -11.35
CA THR A 54 -8.25 3.02 -12.05
C THR A 54 -8.96 1.67 -12.07
N SER A 55 -9.55 1.24 -10.94
CA SER A 55 -10.38 0.03 -10.85
C SER A 55 -11.55 0.07 -11.84
N GLU A 56 -12.28 1.19 -11.89
CA GLU A 56 -13.41 1.41 -12.82
C GLU A 56 -12.96 1.37 -14.29
N ASN A 57 -11.83 2.00 -14.63
CA ASN A 57 -11.29 2.01 -15.99
C ASN A 57 -10.83 0.62 -16.45
N LEU A 58 -10.33 -0.21 -15.53
CA LEU A 58 -9.88 -1.56 -15.82
C LEU A 58 -11.00 -2.59 -15.74
N TYR A 59 -12.16 -2.24 -15.20
CA TYR A 59 -13.27 -3.18 -15.04
C TYR A 59 -13.67 -3.79 -16.39
N ASN A 60 -13.92 -5.10 -16.42
CA ASN A 60 -14.13 -5.91 -17.63
C ASN A 60 -12.95 -5.97 -18.63
N THR A 61 -11.74 -5.53 -18.24
CA THR A 61 -10.51 -5.76 -19.02
C THR A 61 -9.71 -6.93 -18.44
N GLU A 62 -8.80 -7.49 -19.24
CA GLU A 62 -7.85 -8.51 -18.79
C GLU A 62 -6.88 -8.00 -17.71
N HIS A 63 -6.72 -6.68 -17.58
CA HIS A 63 -5.83 -6.04 -16.61
C HIS A 63 -6.47 -5.83 -15.24
N TYR A 64 -7.78 -6.06 -15.10
CA TYR A 64 -8.48 -5.90 -13.82
C TYR A 64 -7.97 -6.86 -12.75
N GLU A 65 -7.90 -8.15 -13.08
CA GLU A 65 -7.48 -9.18 -12.13
C GLU A 65 -6.04 -8.99 -11.65
N PRO A 66 -5.03 -8.83 -12.54
CA PRO A 66 -3.67 -8.57 -12.10
C PRO A 66 -3.56 -7.30 -11.25
N TYR A 67 -4.35 -6.25 -11.57
CA TYR A 67 -4.39 -5.01 -10.80
C TYR A 67 -4.88 -5.24 -9.36
N ILE A 68 -6.05 -5.87 -9.17
CA ILE A 68 -6.60 -6.14 -7.84
C ILE A 68 -5.65 -7.02 -7.01
N ILE A 69 -5.16 -8.11 -7.60
CA ILE A 69 -4.28 -9.07 -6.93
C ILE A 69 -2.92 -8.43 -6.60
N GLY A 70 -2.39 -7.60 -7.50
CA GLY A 70 -1.12 -6.89 -7.31
C GLY A 70 -1.19 -5.85 -6.19
N LEU A 71 -2.23 -5.02 -6.16
CA LEU A 71 -2.40 -4.06 -5.07
C LEU A 71 -2.58 -4.77 -3.72
N PHE A 72 -3.37 -5.84 -3.70
CA PHE A 72 -3.55 -6.65 -2.50
C PHE A 72 -2.22 -7.21 -1.99
N ALA A 73 -1.43 -7.85 -2.87
CA ALA A 73 -0.13 -8.41 -2.51
C ALA A 73 0.85 -7.34 -1.98
N VAL A 74 0.86 -6.14 -2.57
CA VAL A 74 1.72 -5.04 -2.12
C VAL A 74 1.29 -4.52 -0.76
N GLY A 75 0.01 -4.18 -0.58
CA GLY A 75 -0.48 -3.66 0.70
C GLY A 75 -0.18 -4.63 1.86
N MET A 76 -0.40 -5.92 1.63
CA MET A 76 -0.06 -6.99 2.55
C MET A 76 1.45 -7.09 2.84
N ALA A 77 2.31 -6.99 1.82
CA ALA A 77 3.75 -7.12 1.99
C ALA A 77 4.35 -5.92 2.73
N VAL A 78 3.79 -4.72 2.53
CA VAL A 78 4.21 -3.51 3.26
C VAL A 78 3.77 -3.62 4.72
N ALA A 79 2.51 -3.97 4.99
CA ALA A 79 2.01 -4.15 6.36
C ALA A 79 2.86 -5.17 7.16
N ARG A 80 3.29 -6.25 6.50
CA ARG A 80 4.11 -7.32 7.09
C ARG A 80 5.60 -7.03 7.20
N CYS A 81 6.05 -5.80 6.95
CA CYS A 81 7.49 -5.48 6.99
C CYS A 81 8.13 -5.70 8.38
N ASP A 82 7.33 -5.67 9.45
CA ASP A 82 7.78 -5.95 10.83
C ASP A 82 7.86 -7.46 11.16
N GLY A 83 7.43 -8.32 10.22
CA GLY A 83 7.48 -9.78 10.33
C GLY A 83 6.40 -10.38 11.23
N ARG A 84 5.39 -9.61 11.66
CA ARG A 84 4.26 -10.11 12.45
C ARG A 84 2.96 -9.92 11.68
N ILE A 85 2.02 -10.83 11.91
CA ILE A 85 0.65 -10.71 11.40
C ILE A 85 -0.26 -10.76 12.64
N VAL A 86 -0.79 -9.63 13.05
CA VAL A 86 -1.80 -9.50 14.10
C VAL A 86 -3.20 -9.49 13.49
N GLU A 87 -4.23 -9.76 14.29
CA GLU A 87 -5.61 -9.87 13.79
C GLU A 87 -6.14 -8.55 13.21
N GLU A 88 -5.63 -7.41 13.69
CA GLU A 88 -5.94 -6.09 13.17
C GLU A 88 -5.59 -5.96 11.69
N GLU A 89 -4.47 -6.53 11.24
CA GLU A 89 -4.05 -6.49 9.83
C GLU A 89 -5.02 -7.31 8.97
N LYS A 90 -5.58 -8.42 9.46
CA LYS A 90 -6.57 -9.21 8.69
C LYS A 90 -7.87 -8.45 8.43
N VAL A 91 -8.26 -7.56 9.35
CA VAL A 91 -9.42 -6.68 9.17
C VAL A 91 -9.12 -5.64 8.10
N GLU A 92 -7.93 -5.04 8.14
CA GLU A 92 -7.48 -4.06 7.14
C GLU A 92 -7.45 -4.61 5.73
N ILE A 93 -7.03 -5.86 5.62
CA ILE A 93 -6.96 -6.63 4.38
C ILE A 93 -8.35 -6.82 3.78
N LYS A 94 -9.36 -7.12 4.61
CA LYS A 94 -10.75 -7.25 4.17
C LYS A 94 -11.32 -5.89 3.74
N GLU A 95 -11.08 -4.84 4.52
CA GLU A 95 -11.51 -3.47 4.22
C GLU A 95 -10.92 -2.96 2.90
N PHE A 96 -9.66 -3.31 2.61
CA PHE A 96 -9.03 -2.99 1.33
C PHE A 96 -9.73 -3.70 0.15
N ILE A 97 -10.02 -5.00 0.27
CA ILE A 97 -10.73 -5.74 -0.78
C ILE A 97 -12.09 -5.10 -1.01
N ASP A 98 -12.87 -4.93 0.06
CA ASP A 98 -14.21 -4.33 -0.01
C ASP A 98 -14.16 -2.91 -0.61
N PHE A 99 -13.08 -2.16 -0.39
CA PHE A 99 -12.88 -0.83 -0.95
C PHE A 99 -12.56 -0.84 -2.45
N VAL A 100 -11.66 -1.71 -2.93
CA VAL A 100 -11.25 -1.72 -4.35
C VAL A 100 -12.30 -2.43 -5.22
N THR A 101 -13.12 -3.28 -4.63
CA THR A 101 -14.09 -4.12 -5.33
C THR A 101 -15.48 -3.53 -5.15
N ASN A 102 -16.04 -2.93 -6.20
CA ASN A 102 -17.34 -2.27 -6.15
C ASN A 102 -18.55 -3.22 -6.04
N SER A 103 -18.36 -4.54 -6.00
CA SER A 103 -19.37 -5.60 -5.82
C SER A 103 -18.73 -6.97 -6.10
N GLU A 104 -19.46 -8.04 -5.75
CA GLU A 104 -19.11 -9.47 -5.87
C GLU A 104 -18.00 -9.78 -6.87
N LEU A 105 -16.77 -9.90 -6.36
CA LEU A 105 -15.68 -10.43 -7.15
C LEU A 105 -16.00 -11.86 -7.59
N PRO A 106 -15.58 -12.28 -8.79
CA PRO A 106 -15.62 -13.69 -9.16
C PRO A 106 -14.84 -14.53 -8.14
N GLN A 107 -15.35 -15.72 -7.82
CA GLN A 107 -14.75 -16.62 -6.80
C GLN A 107 -13.23 -16.81 -6.97
N ARG A 108 -12.74 -16.88 -8.22
CA ARG A 108 -11.31 -17.02 -8.51
C ARG A 108 -10.42 -15.91 -7.92
N TYR A 109 -10.96 -14.70 -7.75
CA TYR A 109 -10.24 -13.59 -7.12
C TYR A 109 -10.15 -13.80 -5.61
N HIS A 110 -11.26 -14.21 -4.99
CA HIS A 110 -11.29 -14.59 -3.57
C HIS A 110 -10.29 -15.71 -3.27
N ASP A 111 -10.22 -16.72 -4.13
CA ASP A 111 -9.27 -17.82 -3.97
C ASP A 111 -7.80 -17.35 -4.02
N LYS A 112 -7.46 -16.44 -4.95
CA LYS A 112 -6.12 -15.85 -5.07
C LYS A 112 -5.79 -14.94 -3.88
N ILE A 113 -6.76 -14.15 -3.44
CA ILE A 113 -6.67 -13.28 -2.27
C ILE A 113 -6.40 -14.13 -1.02
N ASP A 114 -7.16 -15.20 -0.81
CA ASP A 114 -6.98 -16.09 0.34
C ASP A 114 -5.66 -16.86 0.28
N ALA A 115 -5.19 -17.22 -0.91
CA ALA A 115 -3.85 -17.77 -1.09
C ALA A 115 -2.75 -16.78 -0.65
N ILE A 116 -2.89 -15.49 -1.02
CA ILE A 116 -1.95 -14.44 -0.61
C ILE A 116 -2.01 -14.20 0.90
N LYS A 117 -3.21 -14.16 1.50
CA LYS A 117 -3.38 -14.01 2.95
C LYS A 117 -2.63 -15.09 3.72
N ASN A 118 -2.72 -16.34 3.26
CA ASN A 118 -2.10 -17.49 3.93
C ASN A 118 -0.63 -17.71 3.55
N MET A 119 -0.05 -16.82 2.73
CA MET A 119 1.32 -16.94 2.27
C MET A 119 2.31 -16.57 3.38
N VAL A 120 3.15 -17.53 3.78
CA VAL A 120 4.17 -17.35 4.84
C VAL A 120 5.29 -16.38 4.41
N PHE A 121 5.62 -16.34 3.12
CA PHE A 121 6.73 -15.55 2.57
C PHE A 121 6.28 -14.43 1.62
N LEU A 122 5.33 -13.62 2.07
CA LEU A 122 4.90 -12.43 1.34
C LEU A 122 5.86 -11.26 1.62
N ASN A 123 7.02 -11.29 0.96
CA ASN A 123 8.05 -10.26 1.02
C ASN A 123 8.03 -9.39 -0.24
N PHE A 124 8.94 -8.41 -0.30
CA PHE A 124 9.09 -7.52 -1.44
C PHE A 124 9.15 -8.24 -2.80
N ASN A 125 9.98 -9.27 -2.95
CA ASN A 125 10.16 -9.96 -4.24
C ASN A 125 8.87 -10.67 -4.67
N THR A 126 8.18 -11.31 -3.71
CA THR A 126 6.90 -11.96 -3.96
C THR A 126 5.85 -10.92 -4.40
N ALA A 127 5.75 -9.79 -3.71
CA ALA A 127 4.84 -8.70 -4.09
C ALA A 127 5.14 -8.16 -5.50
N MET A 128 6.42 -7.95 -5.82
CA MET A 128 6.84 -7.46 -7.15
C MET A 128 6.55 -8.45 -8.28
N SER A 129 6.46 -9.75 -7.99
CA SER A 129 6.02 -10.74 -9.00
C SER A 129 4.55 -10.56 -9.40
N PHE A 130 3.70 -10.07 -8.50
CA PHE A 130 2.33 -9.71 -8.81
C PHE A 130 2.26 -8.35 -9.51
N VAL A 131 3.06 -7.37 -9.07
CA VAL A 131 3.15 -6.06 -9.75
C VAL A 131 3.64 -6.18 -11.18
N GLY A 132 4.57 -7.11 -11.45
CA GLY A 132 5.04 -7.40 -12.80
C GLY A 132 3.97 -7.94 -13.76
N GLN A 133 2.83 -8.42 -13.24
CA GLN A 133 1.67 -8.85 -14.04
C GLN A 133 0.66 -7.70 -14.26
N MET A 134 0.77 -6.61 -13.50
CA MET A 134 -0.08 -5.43 -13.65
C MET A 134 0.27 -4.66 -14.93
N HIS A 135 -0.73 -3.97 -15.51
CA HIS A 135 -0.47 -3.00 -16.56
C HIS A 135 0.38 -1.85 -16.02
N VAL A 136 1.40 -1.41 -16.76
CA VAL A 136 2.37 -0.43 -16.23
C VAL A 136 1.76 0.92 -15.85
N ASP A 137 0.75 1.37 -16.57
CA ASP A 137 0.08 2.64 -16.27
C ASP A 137 -0.58 2.64 -14.88
N THR A 138 -0.67 1.48 -14.22
CA THR A 138 -1.20 1.32 -12.87
C THR A 138 -0.12 1.32 -11.78
N TRP A 139 1.17 1.33 -12.14
CA TRP A 139 2.27 1.28 -11.17
C TRP A 139 2.38 2.56 -10.33
N GLU A 140 1.86 3.69 -10.79
CA GLU A 140 1.72 4.91 -9.97
C GLU A 140 0.84 4.65 -8.74
N VAL A 141 -0.24 3.87 -8.90
CA VAL A 141 -1.12 3.46 -7.79
C VAL A 141 -0.35 2.66 -6.74
N VAL A 142 0.60 1.82 -7.17
CA VAL A 142 1.47 1.03 -6.29
C VAL A 142 2.40 1.92 -5.47
N ASP A 143 3.04 2.92 -6.09
CA ASP A 143 3.94 3.86 -5.40
C ASP A 143 3.24 4.58 -4.25
N HIS A 144 2.05 5.07 -4.52
CA HIS A 144 1.28 5.76 -3.52
C HIS A 144 0.68 4.81 -2.47
N LEU A 145 0.28 3.58 -2.84
CA LEU A 145 -0.20 2.59 -1.88
C LEU A 145 0.88 2.30 -0.83
N ILE A 146 2.12 2.02 -1.28
CA ILE A 146 3.25 1.80 -0.38
C ILE A 146 3.44 3.00 0.54
N THR A 147 3.44 4.21 -0.02
CA THR A 147 3.63 5.44 0.76
C THR A 147 2.55 5.64 1.82
N LEU A 148 1.29 5.32 1.51
CA LEU A 148 0.19 5.41 2.48
C LEU A 148 0.29 4.36 3.58
N THR A 149 0.58 3.11 3.21
CA THR A 149 0.69 2.02 4.19
C THR A 149 1.79 2.32 5.22
N ILE A 150 2.94 2.82 4.78
CA ILE A 150 4.06 3.22 5.66
C ILE A 150 3.69 4.39 6.59
N LYS A 151 2.80 5.29 6.16
CA LYS A 151 2.40 6.46 6.97
C LYS A 151 1.29 6.17 7.97
N ALA A 152 0.64 5.01 7.86
CA ALA A 152 -0.67 4.81 8.45
C ALA A 152 -0.69 4.77 9.98
N ASP A 153 0.34 4.22 10.59
CA ASP A 153 0.48 4.14 12.05
C ASP A 153 1.21 5.36 12.65
N GLY A 154 1.70 6.26 11.79
CA GLY A 154 2.49 7.44 12.16
C GLY A 154 3.91 7.12 12.63
N ILE A 155 4.36 5.86 12.57
CA ILE A 155 5.68 5.39 13.01
C ILE A 155 6.37 4.69 11.84
N ILE A 156 7.26 5.41 11.16
CA ILE A 156 7.99 4.85 10.03
C ILE A 156 9.10 3.92 10.53
N ALA A 157 8.97 2.62 10.27
CA ALA A 157 9.96 1.60 10.58
C ALA A 157 11.10 1.55 9.55
N THR A 158 12.27 1.03 9.94
CA THR A 158 13.42 0.93 9.02
C THR A 158 13.14 -0.04 7.86
N GLN A 159 12.41 -1.12 8.14
CA GLN A 159 12.04 -2.15 7.16
C GLN A 159 11.10 -1.60 6.09
N GLU A 160 10.18 -0.72 6.46
CA GLU A 160 9.27 -0.02 5.56
C GLU A 160 10.00 0.94 4.63
N VAL A 161 10.95 1.70 5.17
CA VAL A 161 11.83 2.57 4.36
C VAL A 161 12.66 1.72 3.38
N GLU A 162 13.14 0.56 3.81
CA GLU A 162 13.86 -0.36 2.94
C GLU A 162 12.95 -0.92 1.84
N PHE A 163 11.69 -1.25 2.15
CA PHE A 163 10.70 -1.65 1.17
C PHE A 163 10.48 -0.57 0.11
N TYR A 164 10.28 0.69 0.53
CA TYR A 164 10.11 1.81 -0.39
C TYR A 164 11.34 2.03 -1.27
N ARG A 165 12.55 1.94 -0.71
CA ARG A 165 13.80 2.04 -1.50
C ARG A 165 13.91 0.92 -2.54
N LYS A 166 13.59 -0.32 -2.15
CA LYS A 166 13.57 -1.46 -3.08
C LYS A 166 12.56 -1.24 -4.20
N TRP A 167 11.39 -0.69 -3.88
CA TRP A 167 10.38 -0.31 -4.86
C TRP A 167 10.92 0.71 -5.88
N LYS A 168 11.53 1.81 -5.45
CA LYS A 168 12.10 2.81 -6.37
C LYS A 168 13.21 2.24 -7.24
N ALA A 169 14.07 1.38 -6.69
CA ALA A 169 15.11 0.69 -7.46
C ALA A 169 14.50 -0.27 -8.50
N TRP A 170 13.47 -1.02 -8.12
CA TRP A 170 12.75 -1.92 -9.03
C TRP A 170 12.09 -1.15 -10.17
N LEU A 171 11.39 -0.06 -9.87
CA LEU A 171 10.75 0.79 -10.88
C LEU A 171 11.77 1.34 -11.88
N ALA A 172 12.90 1.86 -11.38
CA ALA A 172 13.98 2.37 -12.23
C ALA A 172 14.56 1.29 -13.16
N SER A 173 14.73 0.05 -12.67
CA SER A 173 15.19 -1.07 -13.50
C SER A 173 14.22 -1.38 -14.64
N LYS A 174 12.91 -1.30 -14.39
CA LYS A 174 11.87 -1.55 -15.41
C LYS A 174 11.71 -0.43 -16.41
N SER A 175 12.00 0.81 -16.01
CA SER A 175 12.09 1.93 -16.96
C SER A 175 13.31 1.80 -17.87
N TYR A 176 14.44 1.32 -17.35
CA TYR A 176 15.67 1.09 -18.13
C TYR A 176 15.49 -0.01 -19.18
N ASP A 177 14.89 -1.15 -18.81
CA ASP A 177 14.62 -2.28 -19.71
C ASP A 177 13.72 -1.90 -20.92
N ARG A 178 13.03 -0.76 -20.89
CA ARG A 178 12.16 -0.27 -21.97
C ARG A 178 12.79 0.77 -22.89
N ALA A 179 13.94 1.31 -22.51
CA ALA A 179 14.63 2.34 -23.28
C ALA A 179 15.66 1.75 -24.26
N ILE A 180 15.89 0.44 -24.21
CA ILE A 180 16.79 -0.35 -25.07
C ILE A 180 15.93 -1.11 -26.08
#